data_AF-A0A5I9BHS3-F1
#
_entry.id   AF-A0A5I9BHS3-F1
#
_cell.length_a   1.000
_cell.length_b   1.000
_cell.length_c   1.000
_cell.angle_alpha   90.00
_cell.angle_beta   90.00
_cell.angle_gamma   90.00
#
_symmetry.space_group_name_H-M   'P 1'
#
loop_
_entity.id
_entity.type
_entity.pdbx_description
1 polymer ?
#
loop_
_entity_poly.entity_id
_entity_poly.type
_entity_poly.pdbx_seq_one_letter_code
_entity_poly.pdbx_strand_id
1 'polypeptide(L)'
;MKKLLLLILTLCFTGISHASDSEEDLVKKTLQGDYQAQRNLAYSYMNGWDDISKDTIRGCALRKVILLTQAQADIGDYGNEAIDCRKVHPTDNQKVWEYVRGYLVLINENKK
;
A
#
# COMPACT_ATOMS: atom_id res chain seq x y z
N MET A 1 44.40 28.88 14.23
CA MET A 1 43.61 27.72 13.76
C MET A 1 43.43 26.73 14.89
N LYS A 2 42.36 26.82 15.70
CA LYS A 2 41.97 25.80 16.71
C LYS A 2 40.60 26.03 17.36
N LYS A 3 39.81 27.01 16.89
CA LYS A 3 38.47 27.32 17.45
C LYS A 3 37.32 27.12 16.45
N LEU A 4 37.57 26.40 15.35
CA LEU A 4 36.62 26.20 14.26
C LEU A 4 36.35 24.71 14.02
N LEU A 5 36.21 23.91 15.09
CA LEU A 5 35.98 22.47 14.98
C LEU A 5 34.86 21.93 15.88
N LEU A 6 34.06 22.80 16.51
CA LEU A 6 33.08 22.40 17.54
C LEU A 6 31.62 22.77 17.20
N LEU A 7 31.31 23.16 15.97
CA LEU A 7 29.96 23.63 15.60
C LEU A 7 29.19 22.76 14.57
N ILE A 8 29.67 21.56 14.22
CA ILE A 8 29.04 20.70 13.18
C ILE A 8 28.56 19.36 13.76
N LEU A 9 28.17 19.32 15.04
CA LEU A 9 27.66 18.09 15.67
C LEU A 9 26.25 18.24 16.26
N THR A 10 25.47 19.19 15.75
CA THR A 10 24.06 19.41 16.12
C THR A 10 23.18 19.55 14.88
N LEU A 11 23.38 18.69 13.87
CA LEU A 11 22.38 18.51 12.81
C LEU A 11 21.35 17.47 13.28
N CYS A 12 20.34 18.00 13.96
CA CYS A 12 18.96 17.56 14.01
C CYS A 12 18.65 16.15 13.46
N PHE A 13 18.71 15.13 14.32
CA PHE A 13 17.78 14.01 14.23
C PHE A 13 16.44 14.45 14.81
N THR A 14 15.74 15.36 14.15
CA THR A 14 14.29 15.46 14.32
C THR A 14 13.73 14.30 13.52
N GLY A 15 13.53 13.15 14.17
CA GLY A 15 12.73 12.08 13.59
C GLY A 15 11.38 12.70 13.23
N ILE A 16 11.12 12.88 11.94
CA ILE A 16 9.80 13.24 11.48
C ILE A 16 8.96 12.00 11.76
N SER A 17 8.20 12.03 12.85
CA SER A 17 7.10 11.09 13.04
C SER A 17 6.11 11.34 11.92
N HIS A 18 6.27 10.61 10.81
CA HIS A 18 5.21 10.50 9.85
C HIS A 18 4.08 9.77 10.58
N ALA A 19 3.00 10.49 10.89
CA ALA A 19 1.76 9.83 11.29
C ALA A 19 1.43 8.80 10.21
N SER A 20 1.23 7.54 10.60
CA SER A 20 0.78 6.52 9.66
C SER A 20 -0.56 6.98 9.09
N ASP A 21 -0.71 6.85 7.76
CA ASP A 21 -1.98 7.16 7.10
C ASP A 21 -3.07 6.23 7.67
N SER A 22 -4.24 6.78 8.00
CA SER A 22 -5.38 5.97 8.40
C SER A 22 -5.87 5.08 7.25
N GLU A 23 -6.68 4.06 7.55
CA GLU A 23 -7.31 3.24 6.49
C GLU A 23 -8.05 4.11 5.47
N GLU A 24 -8.80 5.11 5.94
CA GLU A 24 -9.56 6.01 5.10
C GLU A 24 -8.66 6.82 4.15
N ASP A 25 -7.55 7.35 4.66
CA ASP A 25 -6.62 8.13 3.85
C ASP A 25 -5.89 7.26 2.81
N LEU A 26 -5.47 6.05 3.21
CA LEU A 26 -4.90 5.07 2.29
C LEU A 26 -5.89 4.64 1.22
N VAL A 27 -7.17 4.43 1.56
CA VAL A 27 -8.22 4.12 0.59
C VAL A 27 -8.38 5.29 -0.38
N LYS A 28 -8.47 6.53 0.11
CA LYS A 28 -8.60 7.71 -0.75
C LYS A 28 -7.43 7.82 -1.74
N LYS A 29 -6.20 7.73 -1.26
CA LYS A 29 -4.99 7.76 -2.11
C LYS A 29 -4.94 6.60 -3.11
N THR A 30 -5.33 5.40 -2.67
CA THR A 30 -5.46 4.20 -3.53
C THR A 30 -6.42 4.47 -4.69
N LEU A 31 -7.57 5.08 -4.41
CA LEU A 31 -8.58 5.42 -5.43
C LEU A 31 -8.11 6.53 -6.38
N GLN A 32 -7.22 7.42 -5.92
CA GLN A 32 -6.55 8.40 -6.78
C GLN A 32 -5.44 7.79 -7.66
N GLY A 33 -5.18 6.48 -7.54
CA GLY A 33 -4.16 5.76 -8.29
C GLY A 33 -2.76 5.86 -7.70
N ASP A 34 -2.62 6.33 -6.46
CA ASP A 34 -1.32 6.39 -5.77
C ASP A 34 -0.76 4.98 -5.57
N TYR A 35 0.38 4.73 -6.21
CA TYR A 35 1.02 3.42 -6.20
C TYR A 35 1.53 3.00 -4.81
N GLN A 36 2.09 3.93 -4.04
CA GLN A 36 2.62 3.59 -2.72
C GLN A 36 1.48 3.36 -1.73
N ALA A 37 0.40 4.13 -1.81
CA ALA A 37 -0.79 3.91 -1.00
C ALA A 37 -1.43 2.55 -1.32
N GLN A 38 -1.50 2.15 -2.59
CA GLN A 38 -1.97 0.81 -2.96
C GLN A 38 -1.12 -0.30 -2.33
N ARG A 39 0.22 -0.16 -2.37
CA ARG A 39 1.16 -1.11 -1.75
C ARG A 39 1.00 -1.16 -0.23
N ASN A 40 0.89 0.00 0.41
CA ASN A 40 0.74 0.12 1.86
C ASN A 40 -0.59 -0.47 2.32
N LEU A 41 -1.70 -0.12 1.68
CA LEU A 41 -3.02 -0.63 2.03
C LEU A 41 -3.11 -2.15 1.83
N ALA A 42 -2.54 -2.67 0.74
CA ALA A 42 -2.43 -4.11 0.53
C ALA A 42 -1.63 -4.78 1.67
N TYR A 43 -0.49 -4.21 2.04
CA TYR A 43 0.33 -4.73 3.13
C TYR A 43 -0.41 -4.70 4.47
N SER A 44 -1.09 -3.59 4.81
CA SER A 44 -1.84 -3.46 6.06
C SER A 44 -2.98 -4.46 6.13
N TYR A 45 -3.75 -4.65 5.06
CA TYR A 45 -4.79 -5.69 5.02
C TYR A 45 -4.22 -7.11 5.14
N MET A 46 -3.04 -7.39 4.60
CA MET A 46 -2.45 -8.73 4.70
C MET A 46 -1.92 -9.06 6.10
N ASN A 47 -1.49 -8.04 6.85
CA ASN A 47 -0.78 -8.23 8.12
C ASN A 47 -1.54 -7.76 9.36
N GLY A 48 -2.55 -6.90 9.21
CA GLY A 48 -3.23 -6.24 10.32
C GLY A 48 -2.36 -5.19 10.99
N TRP A 49 -1.99 -4.12 10.25
CA TRP A 49 -0.99 -3.12 10.65
C TRP A 49 -1.60 -1.70 10.69
N ASP A 50 -1.08 -0.80 11.53
CA ASP A 50 -1.52 0.61 11.71
C ASP A 50 -3.04 0.74 11.96
N ASP A 51 -3.55 -0.03 12.92
CA ASP A 51 -4.98 -0.11 13.30
C ASP A 51 -5.93 -0.59 12.19
N ILE A 52 -5.40 -1.01 11.04
CA ILE A 52 -6.15 -1.63 9.96
C ILE A 52 -6.27 -3.12 10.24
N SER A 53 -7.50 -3.63 10.31
CA SER A 53 -7.75 -5.06 10.53
C SER A 53 -7.27 -5.91 9.36
N LYS A 54 -6.76 -7.10 9.67
CA LYS A 54 -6.37 -8.07 8.65
C LYS A 54 -7.58 -8.50 7.81
N ASP A 55 -7.48 -8.36 6.50
CA ASP A 55 -8.44 -8.80 5.50
C ASP A 55 -7.68 -9.34 4.27
N THR A 56 -7.47 -10.65 4.23
CA THR A 56 -6.69 -11.27 3.15
C THR A 56 -7.37 -11.19 1.78
N ILE A 57 -8.69 -11.03 1.75
CA ILE A 57 -9.46 -10.90 0.52
C ILE A 57 -9.19 -9.52 -0.10
N ARG A 58 -9.34 -8.44 0.69
CA ARG A 58 -9.03 -7.09 0.22
C ARG A 58 -7.54 -6.89 -0.07
N GLY A 59 -6.67 -7.48 0.77
CA GLY A 59 -5.23 -7.44 0.55
C GLY A 59 -4.82 -8.07 -0.79
N CYS A 60 -5.28 -9.30 -1.06
CA CYS A 60 -5.04 -9.95 -2.36
C CYS A 60 -5.67 -9.16 -3.53
N ALA A 61 -6.88 -8.61 -3.35
CA ALA A 61 -7.50 -7.79 -4.38
C ALA A 61 -6.63 -6.59 -4.75
N LEU A 62 -6.09 -5.86 -3.76
CA LEU A 62 -5.19 -4.74 -4.02
C LEU A 62 -3.88 -5.15 -4.68
N ARG A 63 -3.31 -6.32 -4.35
CA ARG A 63 -2.13 -6.85 -5.08
C ARG A 63 -2.43 -7.00 -6.58
N LYS A 64 -3.59 -7.54 -6.92
CA LYS A 64 -4.02 -7.66 -8.32
C LYS A 64 -4.27 -6.29 -8.96
N VAL A 65 -4.89 -5.35 -8.24
CA VAL A 65 -5.12 -3.98 -8.72
C VAL A 65 -3.82 -3.26 -9.05
N ILE A 66 -2.77 -3.42 -8.23
CA ILE A 66 -1.44 -2.87 -8.50
C ILE A 66 -0.94 -3.34 -9.88
N LEU A 67 -0.95 -4.66 -10.12
CA LEU A 67 -0.48 -5.25 -11.38
C LEU A 67 -1.31 -4.82 -12.60
N LEU A 68 -2.59 -4.48 -12.38
CA LEU A 68 -3.50 -4.06 -13.45
C LEU A 68 -3.46 -2.56 -13.74
N THR A 69 -2.99 -1.73 -12.79
CA THR A 69 -3.10 -0.27 -12.89
C THR A 69 -1.77 0.47 -12.93
N GLN A 70 -0.67 -0.17 -12.51
CA GLN A 70 0.63 0.47 -12.34
C GLN A 70 1.62 -0.06 -13.38
N ALA A 71 1.96 0.76 -14.37
CA ALA A 71 2.91 0.39 -15.43
C ALA A 71 4.33 0.15 -14.90
N GLN A 72 4.66 0.72 -13.75
CA GLN A 72 5.94 0.60 -13.05
C GLN A 72 5.98 -0.57 -12.04
N ALA A 73 4.98 -1.46 -12.02
CA ALA A 73 4.96 -2.63 -11.16
C ALA A 73 6.22 -3.49 -11.37
N ASP A 74 6.87 -3.89 -10.27
CA ASP A 74 8.13 -4.62 -10.31
C ASP A 74 7.98 -6.08 -9.85
N ILE A 75 9.07 -6.85 -9.90
CA ILE A 75 9.08 -8.27 -9.50
C ILE A 75 8.63 -8.49 -8.05
N GLY A 76 8.81 -7.51 -7.17
CA GLY A 76 8.31 -7.53 -5.82
C GLY A 76 6.79 -7.51 -5.76
N ASP A 77 6.12 -6.74 -6.63
CA ASP A 77 4.64 -6.74 -6.71
C ASP A 77 4.10 -8.07 -7.21
N TYR A 78 4.71 -8.65 -8.25
CA TYR A 78 4.33 -9.98 -8.75
C TYR A 78 4.56 -11.06 -7.68
N GLY A 79 5.69 -11.00 -6.97
CA GLY A 79 5.97 -11.91 -5.86
C GLY A 79 4.98 -11.76 -4.70
N ASN A 80 4.63 -10.53 -4.34
CA ASN A 80 3.65 -10.24 -3.30
C ASN A 80 2.27 -10.73 -3.69
N GLU A 81 1.82 -10.52 -4.92
CA GLU A 81 0.55 -11.08 -5.42
C GLU A 81 0.54 -12.60 -5.28
N ALA A 82 1.58 -13.29 -5.78
CA ALA A 82 1.64 -14.74 -5.73
C ALA A 82 1.68 -15.29 -4.30
N ILE A 83 2.39 -14.62 -3.38
CA ILE A 83 2.51 -15.07 -1.99
C ILE A 83 1.24 -14.75 -1.19
N ASP A 84 0.74 -13.53 -1.28
CA ASP A 84 -0.40 -13.06 -0.50
C ASP A 84 -1.70 -13.71 -0.96
N CYS A 85 -1.92 -13.85 -2.26
CA CYS A 85 -3.14 -14.46 -2.78
C CYS A 85 -3.25 -15.97 -2.50
N ARG A 86 -2.13 -16.67 -2.24
CA ARG A 86 -2.17 -18.06 -1.75
C ARG A 86 -2.79 -18.21 -0.36
N LYS A 87 -2.90 -17.13 0.41
CA LYS A 87 -3.53 -17.13 1.75
C LYS A 87 -5.06 -16.99 1.68
N VAL A 88 -5.63 -16.78 0.49
CA VAL A 88 -7.08 -16.72 0.27
C VAL A 88 -7.60 -18.13 0.02
N HIS A 89 -8.67 -18.52 0.70
CA HIS A 89 -9.30 -19.81 0.46
C HIS A 89 -9.89 -19.84 -0.97
N PRO A 90 -9.79 -20.96 -1.73
CA PRO A 90 -10.26 -20.99 -3.11
C PRO A 90 -11.72 -20.55 -3.32
N THR A 91 -12.61 -20.82 -2.36
CA THR A 91 -14.02 -20.41 -2.43
C THR A 91 -14.22 -18.90 -2.30
N ASP A 92 -13.26 -18.18 -1.71
CA ASP A 92 -13.33 -16.73 -1.53
C ASP A 92 -12.73 -15.97 -2.73
N ASN A 93 -12.12 -16.68 -3.69
CA ASN A 93 -11.47 -16.06 -4.84
C ASN A 93 -12.46 -15.27 -5.72
N GLN A 94 -13.73 -15.68 -5.78
CA GLN A 94 -14.76 -14.89 -6.45
C GLN A 94 -14.89 -13.49 -5.81
N LYS A 95 -14.90 -13.42 -4.48
CA LYS A 95 -15.02 -12.18 -3.72
C LYS A 95 -13.79 -11.29 -3.90
N VAL A 96 -12.59 -11.86 -4.02
CA VAL A 96 -11.38 -11.11 -4.41
C VAL A 96 -11.62 -10.37 -5.72
N TRP A 97 -12.10 -11.06 -6.75
CA TRP A 97 -12.34 -10.45 -8.06
C TRP A 97 -13.49 -9.43 -8.05
N GLU A 98 -14.48 -9.57 -7.16
CA GLU A 98 -15.48 -8.54 -6.92
C GLU A 98 -14.84 -7.23 -6.42
N TYR A 99 -13.95 -7.31 -5.43
CA TYR A 99 -13.19 -6.15 -4.97
C TYR A 99 -12.27 -5.59 -6.05
N VAL A 100 -11.56 -6.43 -6.81
CA VAL A 100 -10.71 -5.97 -7.92
C VAL A 100 -11.53 -5.13 -8.91
N ARG A 101 -12.69 -5.63 -9.35
CA ARG A 101 -13.57 -4.89 -10.26
C ARG A 101 -14.04 -3.56 -9.66
N GLY A 102 -14.43 -3.57 -8.39
CA GLY A 102 -14.84 -2.36 -7.67
C GLY A 102 -13.74 -1.30 -7.64
N TYR A 103 -12.52 -1.66 -7.25
CA TYR A 103 -11.38 -0.75 -7.24
C TYR A 103 -11.06 -0.21 -8.63
N LEU A 104 -11.08 -1.05 -9.67
CA LEU A 104 -10.78 -0.61 -11.04
C LEU A 104 -11.80 0.41 -11.55
N VAL A 105 -13.10 0.22 -11.25
CA VAL A 105 -14.14 1.20 -11.60
C VAL A 105 -13.85 2.53 -10.92
N LEU A 106 -13.67 2.52 -9.59
CA LEU A 106 -13.47 3.73 -8.81
C LEU A 106 -12.18 4.46 -9.19
N ILE A 107 -11.07 3.75 -9.42
CA ILE A 107 -9.81 4.36 -9.86
C ILE A 107 -9.97 5.02 -11.23
N ASN A 108 -10.65 4.37 -12.17
CA ASN A 108 -10.87 4.93 -13.51
C ASN A 108 -11.83 6.12 -13.49
N GLU A 109 -12.77 6.17 -12.55
CA GLU A 109 -13.64 7.33 -12.33
C GLU A 109 -12.86 8.53 -11.77
N ASN A 110 -11.93 8.30 -10.83
CA ASN A 110 -11.11 9.36 -10.23
C ASN A 110 -10.00 9.90 -11.16
N LYS A 111 -9.69 9.21 -12.26
CA LYS A 111 -8.73 9.67 -13.28
C LYS A 111 -9.35 10.60 -14.34
N LYS A 112 -10.68 10.72 -14.40
CA LYS A 112 -11.40 11.60 -15.33
C LYS A 112 -11.53 13.00 -14.78
#